data_AF-A0A177HYP6-F1
#
_entry.id   AF-A0A177HYP6-F1
#
_cell.length_a   1.000
_cell.length_b   1.000
_cell.length_c   1.000
_cell.angle_alpha   90.00
_cell.angle_beta   90.00
_cell.angle_gamma   90.00
#
_symmetry.space_group_name_H-M   'P 1'
#
loop_
_entity.id
_entity.type
_entity.pdbx_description
1 polymer ?
#
loop_
_entity_poly.entity_id
_entity_poly.type
_entity_poly.pdbx_seq_one_letter_code
_entity_poly.pdbx_strand_id
1 'polypeptide(L)'
;MLHRRTVGDVMTEEVVTLRPSTPFQEVAALLDANDIAAAPVVDDDGAPVGVVTASDVLRHETGMPDPLGRDGNEERAWGKARARTAGALMSSPVFTARADWTIPRAARELRKRRVKQLPVVGDDGLLTGIVSRSDLLDAYIRSDAEIRGEVERDVLGRILGLDEGTVAVEVRDGAVTLRGHVPEPRLVPVVVGLCQGVDGVVAVDAHLAARAG
;
A
#
# COMPACT_ATOMS: atom_id res chain seq x y z
N MET A 1 13.43 -11.63 -12.46
CA MET A 1 12.55 -10.44 -12.50
C MET A 1 12.56 -9.85 -11.11
N LEU A 2 12.83 -8.55 -10.97
CA LEU A 2 12.70 -7.85 -9.69
C LEU A 2 11.25 -7.97 -9.23
N HIS A 3 11.02 -8.48 -8.03
CA HIS A 3 9.68 -8.80 -7.53
C HIS A 3 9.02 -7.52 -7.04
N ARG A 4 8.36 -6.80 -7.96
CA ARG A 4 7.69 -5.54 -7.62
C ARG A 4 6.47 -5.83 -6.76
N ARG A 5 6.48 -5.37 -5.50
CA ARG A 5 5.34 -5.57 -4.60
C ARG A 5 4.05 -4.96 -5.16
N THR A 6 2.96 -5.67 -4.90
CA THR A 6 1.60 -5.38 -5.30
C THR A 6 0.78 -4.93 -4.10
N VAL A 7 -0.46 -4.49 -4.35
CA VAL A 7 -1.42 -4.17 -3.29
C VAL A 7 -1.72 -5.41 -2.44
N GLY A 8 -1.82 -6.60 -3.04
CA GLY A 8 -2.07 -7.84 -2.32
C GLY A 8 -0.99 -8.18 -1.30
N ASP A 9 0.26 -7.77 -1.55
CA ASP A 9 1.38 -8.05 -0.64
C ASP A 9 1.38 -7.19 0.64
N VAL A 10 0.52 -6.15 0.71
CA VAL A 10 0.49 -5.18 1.81
C VAL A 10 -0.92 -4.82 2.31
N MET A 11 -1.98 -5.24 1.62
CA MET A 11 -3.35 -4.96 2.05
C MET A 11 -3.68 -5.67 3.36
N THR A 12 -4.61 -5.10 4.12
CA THR A 12 -5.24 -5.79 5.25
C THR A 12 -6.39 -6.66 4.74
N GLU A 13 -6.35 -7.96 4.98
CA GLU A 13 -7.37 -8.93 4.53
C GLU A 13 -8.55 -9.05 5.52
N GLU A 14 -8.29 -8.92 6.83
CA GLU A 14 -9.32 -8.93 7.87
C GLU A 14 -10.03 -7.57 7.93
N VAL A 15 -10.97 -7.36 7.01
CA VAL A 15 -11.67 -6.08 6.88
C VAL A 15 -12.96 -6.07 7.69
N VAL A 16 -13.03 -5.16 8.67
CA VAL A 16 -14.29 -4.80 9.31
C VAL A 16 -15.18 -4.07 8.30
N THR A 17 -16.40 -4.57 8.10
CA THR A 17 -17.35 -4.04 7.13
C THR A 17 -18.66 -3.61 7.76
N LEU A 18 -19.40 -2.75 7.06
CA LEU A 18 -20.71 -2.25 7.44
C LEU A 18 -21.75 -2.61 6.37
N ARG A 19 -23.02 -2.70 6.74
CA ARG A 19 -24.15 -2.77 5.80
C ARG A 19 -24.72 -1.37 5.57
N PRO A 20 -25.34 -1.07 4.41
CA PRO A 20 -26.00 0.22 4.18
C PRO A 20 -27.05 0.58 5.24
N SER A 21 -27.68 -0.45 5.83
CA SER A 21 -28.67 -0.32 6.91
C SER A 21 -28.07 -0.17 8.31
N THR A 22 -26.76 -0.38 8.50
CA THR A 22 -26.11 -0.30 9.81
C THR A 22 -26.38 1.06 10.46
N PRO A 23 -26.98 1.12 11.67
CA PRO A 23 -27.28 2.37 12.35
C PRO A 23 -26.05 3.21 12.66
N PHE A 24 -26.19 4.54 12.64
CA PHE A 24 -25.08 5.47 12.90
C PHE A 24 -24.32 5.18 14.21
N GLN A 25 -25.02 4.89 15.31
CA GLN A 25 -24.39 4.62 16.60
C GLN A 25 -23.53 3.35 16.56
N GLU A 26 -23.98 2.34 15.81
CA GLU A 26 -23.23 1.10 15.62
C GLU A 26 -22.01 1.32 14.73
N VAL A 27 -22.12 2.17 13.69
CA VAL A 27 -20.96 2.61 12.89
C VAL A 27 -19.90 3.25 13.79
N ALA A 28 -20.30 4.22 14.63
CA ALA A 28 -19.36 4.90 15.53
C ALA A 28 -18.71 3.92 16.51
N ALA A 29 -19.50 3.03 17.12
CA ALA A 29 -19.01 2.02 18.04
C ALA A 29 -18.04 1.03 17.38
N LEU A 30 -18.32 0.59 16.13
CA LEU A 30 -17.45 -0.33 15.39
C LEU A 30 -16.11 0.31 15.02
N LEU A 31 -16.11 1.57 14.59
CA LEU A 31 -14.87 2.28 14.28
C LEU A 31 -13.99 2.46 15.52
N ASP A 32 -14.60 2.82 16.66
CA ASP A 32 -13.91 3.01 17.94
C ASP A 32 -13.39 1.69 18.53
N ALA A 33 -14.24 0.66 18.59
CA ALA A 33 -13.89 -0.63 19.19
C ALA A 33 -12.78 -1.39 18.43
N ASN A 34 -12.64 -1.14 17.13
CA ASN A 34 -11.60 -1.77 16.30
C ASN A 34 -10.39 -0.84 16.05
N ASP A 35 -10.38 0.37 16.60
CA ASP A 35 -9.34 1.41 16.36
C ASP A 35 -9.06 1.64 14.86
N ILE A 36 -10.12 1.65 14.04
CA ILE A 36 -10.03 1.80 12.58
C ILE A 36 -10.51 3.18 12.11
N ALA A 37 -9.72 3.80 11.23
CA ALA A 37 -10.03 5.14 10.74
C ALA A 37 -11.20 5.16 9.74
N ALA A 38 -11.54 4.02 9.11
CA ALA A 38 -12.59 3.92 8.12
C ALA A 38 -12.91 2.46 7.75
N ALA A 39 -14.15 2.20 7.35
CA ALA A 39 -14.67 0.87 7.01
C ALA A 39 -15.44 0.89 5.67
N PRO A 40 -15.28 -0.14 4.81
CA PRO A 40 -16.13 -0.30 3.63
C PRO A 40 -17.57 -0.62 4.02
N VAL A 41 -18.51 -0.07 3.26
CA VAL A 41 -19.92 -0.48 3.28
C VAL A 41 -20.13 -1.45 2.13
N VAL A 42 -20.67 -2.64 2.41
CA VAL A 42 -20.87 -3.73 1.44
C VAL A 42 -22.35 -4.09 1.30
N ASP A 43 -22.78 -4.41 0.09
CA ASP A 43 -24.13 -4.96 -0.16
C ASP A 43 -24.26 -6.41 0.31
N ASP A 44 -25.45 -6.99 0.17
CA ASP A 44 -25.75 -8.35 0.67
C ASP A 44 -24.87 -9.43 0.04
N ASP A 45 -24.39 -9.21 -1.20
CA ASP A 45 -23.50 -10.11 -1.91
C ASP A 45 -22.02 -9.94 -1.49
N GLY A 46 -21.70 -8.90 -0.73
CA GLY A 46 -20.35 -8.62 -0.23
C GLY A 46 -19.53 -7.68 -1.12
N ALA A 47 -20.14 -7.07 -2.13
CA ALA A 47 -19.49 -6.08 -2.97
C ALA A 47 -19.48 -4.71 -2.28
N PRO A 48 -18.36 -3.97 -2.29
CA PRO A 48 -18.29 -2.66 -1.68
C PRO A 48 -19.11 -1.63 -2.47
N VAL A 49 -20.02 -0.94 -1.77
CA VAL A 49 -20.91 0.11 -2.33
C VAL A 49 -20.59 1.52 -1.82
N GLY A 50 -19.77 1.62 -0.76
CA GLY A 50 -19.33 2.89 -0.19
C GLY A 50 -18.22 2.73 0.85
N VAL A 51 -17.77 3.86 1.40
CA VAL A 51 -16.83 3.89 2.54
C VAL A 51 -17.31 4.94 3.54
N VAL A 52 -17.25 4.59 4.83
CA VAL A 52 -17.44 5.52 5.95
C VAL A 52 -16.12 5.71 6.68
N THR A 53 -15.81 6.94 7.06
CA THR A 53 -14.62 7.27 7.85
C THR A 53 -14.99 7.84 9.22
N ALA A 54 -14.08 7.74 10.19
CA ALA A 54 -14.23 8.39 11.49
C ALA A 54 -14.43 9.91 11.35
N SER A 55 -13.84 10.52 10.30
CA SER A 55 -14.09 11.93 9.98
C SER A 55 -15.53 12.19 9.54
N ASP A 56 -16.20 11.25 8.87
CA ASP A 56 -17.62 11.40 8.52
C ASP A 56 -18.50 11.35 9.79
N VAL A 57 -18.17 10.46 10.74
CA VAL A 57 -18.86 10.36 12.04
C VAL A 57 -18.73 11.66 12.84
N LEU A 58 -17.51 12.20 12.97
CA LEU A 58 -17.28 13.46 13.69
C LEU A 58 -17.99 14.66 13.04
N ARG A 59 -18.10 14.68 11.72
CA ARG A 59 -18.86 15.71 10.99
C ARG A 59 -20.36 15.64 11.27
N HIS A 60 -20.91 14.43 11.32
CA HIS A 60 -22.31 14.23 11.71
C HIS A 60 -22.59 14.82 13.10
N GLU A 61 -21.76 14.52 14.10
CA GLU A 61 -21.94 15.01 15.47
C GLU A 61 -21.85 16.54 15.58
N THR A 62 -20.97 17.17 14.79
CA THR A 62 -20.79 18.62 14.83
C THR A 62 -21.79 19.39 13.97
N GLY A 63 -22.56 18.70 13.12
CA GLY A 63 -23.47 19.33 12.15
C GLY A 63 -22.76 20.19 11.10
N MET A 64 -21.44 20.07 10.97
CA MET A 64 -20.61 20.92 10.13
C MET A 64 -20.28 20.22 8.80
N PRO A 65 -20.43 20.91 7.65
CA PRO A 65 -19.99 20.39 6.36
C PRO A 65 -18.46 20.30 6.28
N ASP A 66 -17.92 19.56 5.30
CA ASP A 66 -16.47 19.47 5.12
C ASP A 66 -15.82 20.82 4.77
N PRO A 67 -14.94 21.40 5.62
CA PRO A 67 -14.25 22.65 5.33
C PRO A 67 -13.29 22.53 4.14
N LEU A 68 -12.95 21.31 3.70
CA LEU A 68 -12.13 21.04 2.53
C LEU A 68 -12.95 20.71 1.28
N GLY A 69 -14.29 20.73 1.36
CA GLY A 69 -15.20 20.54 0.23
C GLY A 69 -15.10 19.16 -0.45
N ARG A 70 -14.63 18.12 0.25
CA ARG A 70 -14.42 16.78 -0.35
C ARG A 70 -15.74 16.05 -0.61
N ASP A 71 -16.82 16.46 0.07
CA ASP A 71 -18.17 15.97 -0.19
C ASP A 71 -18.76 16.51 -1.51
N GLY A 72 -18.09 17.48 -2.13
CA GLY A 72 -18.50 18.10 -3.38
C GLY A 72 -19.50 19.23 -3.17
N ASN A 73 -20.78 18.92 -3.36
CA ASN A 73 -21.93 19.85 -3.25
C ASN A 73 -22.41 19.94 -1.79
N GLU A 74 -22.86 21.13 -1.37
CA GLU A 74 -23.53 21.39 -0.09
C GLU A 74 -24.60 20.35 0.27
N GLU A 75 -25.45 19.93 -0.67
CA GLU A 75 -26.50 18.92 -0.47
C GLU A 75 -25.96 17.60 0.09
N ARG A 76 -24.81 17.12 -0.39
CA ARG A 76 -24.17 15.90 0.12
C ARG A 76 -23.59 16.12 1.51
N ALA A 77 -23.01 17.29 1.76
CA ALA A 77 -22.45 17.62 3.06
C ALA A 77 -23.56 17.71 4.14
N TRP A 78 -24.68 18.35 3.82
CA TRP A 78 -25.86 18.41 4.70
C TRP A 78 -26.56 17.05 4.86
N GLY A 79 -26.55 16.22 3.81
CA GLY A 79 -27.05 14.84 3.86
C GLY A 79 -26.31 13.98 4.89
N LYS A 80 -24.96 14.06 4.91
CA LYS A 80 -24.13 13.36 5.91
C LYS A 80 -24.39 13.85 7.33
N ALA A 81 -24.60 15.15 7.53
CA ALA A 81 -24.88 15.72 8.84
C ALA A 81 -26.21 15.24 9.47
N ARG A 82 -27.09 14.61 8.69
CA ARG A 82 -28.38 14.06 9.15
C ARG A 82 -28.48 12.54 8.99
N ALA A 83 -27.38 11.89 8.59
CA ALA A 83 -27.36 10.48 8.28
C ALA A 83 -27.69 9.62 9.51
N ARG A 84 -28.67 8.72 9.39
CA ARG A 84 -29.03 7.76 10.44
C ARG A 84 -28.44 6.37 10.24
N THR A 85 -27.89 6.11 9.05
CA THR A 85 -27.33 4.82 8.67
C THR A 85 -25.99 4.99 7.95
N ALA A 86 -25.20 3.92 7.88
CA ALA A 86 -23.95 3.89 7.11
C ALA A 86 -24.19 4.26 5.64
N GLY A 87 -25.27 3.78 5.01
CA GLY A 87 -25.59 4.09 3.62
C GLY A 87 -25.86 5.58 3.35
N ALA A 88 -26.42 6.30 4.32
CA ALA A 88 -26.62 7.74 4.22
C ALA A 88 -25.36 8.55 4.58
N LEU A 89 -24.45 7.96 5.36
CA LEU A 89 -23.19 8.58 5.80
C LEU A 89 -22.04 8.36 4.80
N MET A 90 -22.06 7.25 4.07
CA MET A 90 -20.95 6.80 3.24
C MET A 90 -20.70 7.72 2.05
N SER A 91 -19.46 7.70 1.57
CA SER A 91 -19.13 8.25 0.26
C SER A 91 -19.35 7.19 -0.82
N SER A 92 -20.12 7.53 -1.85
CA SER A 92 -20.51 6.63 -2.95
C SER A 92 -20.53 7.39 -4.31
N PRO A 93 -20.22 6.73 -5.44
CA PRO A 93 -19.76 5.34 -5.58
C PRO A 93 -18.33 5.17 -5.04
N VAL A 94 -18.06 3.99 -4.49
CA VAL A 94 -16.72 3.64 -4.01
C VAL A 94 -15.79 3.34 -5.19
N PHE A 95 -14.54 3.77 -5.06
CA PHE A 95 -13.48 3.36 -5.97
C PHE A 95 -12.67 2.25 -5.33
N THR A 96 -12.47 1.15 -6.05
CA THR A 96 -11.78 -0.03 -5.55
C THR A 96 -10.43 -0.23 -6.25
N ALA A 97 -9.51 -0.86 -5.53
CA ALA A 97 -8.25 -1.35 -6.07
C ALA A 97 -8.35 -2.85 -6.39
N ARG A 98 -7.36 -3.37 -7.11
CA ARG A 98 -7.17 -4.81 -7.33
C ARG A 98 -5.88 -5.24 -6.66
N ALA A 99 -5.83 -6.48 -6.17
CA ALA A 99 -4.68 -7.01 -5.46
C ALA A 99 -3.41 -7.00 -6.34
N ASP A 100 -3.54 -7.18 -7.65
CA ASP A 100 -2.44 -7.16 -8.63
C ASP A 100 -1.90 -5.76 -8.96
N TRP A 101 -2.51 -4.69 -8.44
CA TRP A 101 -2.03 -3.34 -8.71
C TRP A 101 -0.66 -3.12 -8.10
N THR A 102 0.20 -2.43 -8.85
CA THR A 102 1.47 -1.97 -8.29
C THR A 102 1.23 -0.90 -7.21
N ILE A 103 2.10 -0.87 -6.22
CA ILE A 103 2.06 0.13 -5.15
C ILE A 103 2.07 1.57 -5.68
N PRO A 104 2.92 1.94 -6.66
CA PRO A 104 2.88 3.29 -7.24
C PRO A 104 1.55 3.62 -7.94
N ARG A 105 0.88 2.63 -8.54
CA ARG A 105 -0.46 2.83 -9.11
C ARG A 105 -1.46 3.13 -7.99
N ALA A 106 -1.51 2.31 -6.94
CA ALA A 106 -2.41 2.50 -5.81
C ALA A 106 -2.19 3.87 -5.12
N ALA A 107 -0.93 4.25 -4.86
CA ALA A 107 -0.57 5.54 -4.28
C ALA A 107 -1.04 6.72 -5.15
N ARG A 108 -0.87 6.62 -6.47
CA ARG A 108 -1.36 7.64 -7.42
C ARG A 108 -2.88 7.77 -7.37
N GLU A 109 -3.61 6.65 -7.33
CA GLU A 109 -5.08 6.69 -7.28
C GLU A 109 -5.61 7.26 -5.96
N LEU A 110 -5.00 6.89 -4.81
CA LEU A 110 -5.29 7.47 -3.49
C LEU A 110 -5.10 8.99 -3.49
N ARG A 111 -3.99 9.48 -4.06
CA ARG A 111 -3.69 10.91 -4.18
C ARG A 111 -4.68 11.62 -5.09
N LYS A 112 -4.91 11.08 -6.29
CA LYS A 112 -5.78 11.67 -7.32
C LYS A 112 -7.21 11.85 -6.80
N ARG A 113 -7.73 10.86 -6.09
CA ARG A 113 -9.10 10.89 -5.51
C ARG A 113 -9.18 11.57 -4.15
N ARG A 114 -8.05 11.98 -3.57
CA ARG A 114 -7.97 12.58 -2.23
C ARG A 114 -8.60 11.71 -1.14
N VAL A 115 -8.55 10.38 -1.32
CA VAL A 115 -9.00 9.40 -0.33
C VAL A 115 -7.80 8.83 0.44
N LYS A 116 -8.07 8.33 1.66
CA LYS A 116 -7.05 7.81 2.57
C LYS A 116 -6.77 6.32 2.37
N GLN A 117 -7.78 5.58 1.91
CA GLN A 117 -7.71 4.14 1.69
C GLN A 117 -8.64 3.71 0.54
N LEU A 118 -8.39 2.54 -0.03
CA LEU A 118 -9.19 1.91 -1.07
C LEU A 118 -9.58 0.50 -0.61
N PRO A 119 -10.86 0.12 -0.70
CA PRO A 119 -11.23 -1.28 -0.66
C PRO A 119 -10.59 -2.01 -1.85
N VAL A 120 -10.10 -3.21 -1.60
CA VAL A 120 -9.51 -4.11 -2.60
C VAL A 120 -10.54 -5.17 -2.92
N VAL A 121 -10.76 -5.42 -4.21
CA VAL A 121 -11.73 -6.42 -4.67
C VAL A 121 -11.06 -7.51 -5.51
N GLY A 122 -11.64 -8.70 -5.44
CA GLY A 122 -11.32 -9.84 -6.28
C GLY A 122 -11.83 -9.68 -7.73
N ASP A 123 -11.60 -10.71 -8.54
CA ASP A 123 -12.07 -10.76 -9.93
C ASP A 123 -13.60 -10.82 -10.02
N ASP A 124 -14.24 -11.39 -9.01
CA ASP A 124 -15.69 -11.47 -8.78
C ASP A 124 -16.32 -10.14 -8.32
N GLY A 125 -15.50 -9.13 -8.00
CA GLY A 125 -15.96 -7.83 -7.49
C GLY A 125 -16.26 -7.82 -5.99
N LEU A 126 -16.02 -8.93 -5.29
CA LEU A 126 -16.21 -9.03 -3.84
C LEU A 126 -15.04 -8.42 -3.10
N LEU A 127 -15.31 -7.89 -1.90
CA LEU A 127 -14.29 -7.33 -1.04
C LEU A 127 -13.31 -8.42 -0.57
N THR A 128 -12.02 -8.21 -0.82
CA THR A 128 -10.94 -9.12 -0.40
C THR A 128 -9.92 -8.47 0.52
N GLY A 129 -9.94 -7.14 0.65
CA GLY A 129 -9.02 -6.42 1.52
C GLY A 129 -9.25 -4.92 1.53
N ILE A 130 -8.39 -4.21 2.25
CA ILE A 130 -8.32 -2.75 2.22
C ILE A 130 -6.87 -2.29 2.23
N VAL A 131 -6.58 -1.22 1.51
CA VAL A 131 -5.23 -0.65 1.45
C VAL A 131 -5.24 0.84 1.73
N SER A 132 -4.50 1.24 2.75
CA SER A 132 -4.30 2.62 3.18
C SER A 132 -2.98 3.19 2.66
N ARG A 133 -2.78 4.49 2.80
CA ARG A 133 -1.47 5.09 2.48
C ARG A 133 -0.34 4.57 3.38
N SER A 134 -0.64 4.23 4.63
CA SER A 134 0.34 3.69 5.58
C SER A 134 0.77 2.29 5.14
N ASP A 135 -0.17 1.45 4.74
CA ASP A 135 0.09 0.09 4.24
C ASP A 135 1.01 0.13 2.99
N LEU A 136 0.80 1.11 2.11
CA LEU A 136 1.68 1.31 0.95
C LEU A 136 3.09 1.78 1.34
N LEU A 137 3.26 2.43 2.49
CA LEU A 137 4.58 2.79 3.03
C LEU A 137 5.27 1.60 3.68
N ASP A 138 4.52 0.70 4.32
CA ASP A 138 5.08 -0.54 4.91
C ASP A 138 5.77 -1.41 3.87
N ALA A 139 5.37 -1.32 2.60
CA ALA A 139 6.09 -1.95 1.50
C ALA A 139 7.56 -1.53 1.37
N TYR A 140 7.87 -0.29 1.78
CA TYR A 140 9.21 0.29 1.77
C TYR A 140 9.94 0.10 3.11
N ILE A 141 9.25 -0.36 4.15
CA ILE A 141 9.86 -0.77 5.42
C ILE A 141 10.31 -2.21 5.26
N ARG A 142 11.42 -2.38 4.54
CA ARG A 142 12.08 -3.68 4.35
C ARG A 142 13.21 -3.79 5.36
N SER A 143 13.33 -4.95 6.00
CA SER A 143 14.51 -5.19 6.83
C SER A 143 15.75 -5.27 5.93
N ASP A 144 16.88 -4.82 6.45
CA ASP A 144 18.18 -4.95 5.77
C ASP A 144 18.48 -6.41 5.40
N ALA A 145 17.99 -7.37 6.18
CA ALA A 145 18.13 -8.80 5.92
C ALA A 145 17.34 -9.25 4.67
N GLU A 146 16.13 -8.73 4.45
CA GLU A 146 15.33 -9.05 3.27
C GLU A 146 15.94 -8.44 2.00
N ILE A 147 16.35 -7.17 2.06
CA ILE A 147 17.03 -6.50 0.95
C ILE A 147 18.31 -7.27 0.59
N ARG A 148 19.14 -7.59 1.59
CA ARG A 148 20.37 -8.37 1.39
C ARG A 148 20.09 -9.70 0.71
N GLY A 149 19.10 -10.44 1.22
CA GLY A 149 18.73 -11.75 0.68
C GLY A 149 18.23 -11.70 -0.77
N GLU A 150 17.50 -10.64 -1.16
CA GLU A 150 17.07 -10.46 -2.55
C GLU A 150 18.23 -10.06 -3.46
N VAL A 151 19.11 -9.16 -3.02
CA VAL A 151 20.32 -8.80 -3.78
C VAL A 151 21.21 -10.02 -4.01
N GLU A 152 21.51 -10.80 -2.96
CA GLU A 152 22.34 -12.01 -3.06
C GLU A 152 21.70 -13.04 -4.01
N ARG A 153 20.41 -13.32 -3.83
CA ARG A 153 19.75 -14.44 -4.52
C ARG A 153 19.34 -14.09 -5.95
N ASP A 154 18.67 -12.96 -6.14
CA ASP A 154 18.06 -12.59 -7.42
C ASP A 154 19.00 -11.77 -8.30
N VAL A 155 19.73 -10.79 -7.74
CA VAL A 155 20.65 -9.96 -8.54
C VAL A 155 21.96 -10.70 -8.80
N LEU A 156 22.69 -11.08 -7.75
CA LEU A 156 24.01 -11.68 -7.90
C LEU A 156 23.93 -13.12 -8.41
N GLY A 157 23.13 -13.97 -7.76
CA GLY A 157 22.99 -15.38 -8.13
C GLY A 157 22.23 -15.59 -9.44
N ARG A 158 20.96 -15.19 -9.50
CA ARG A 158 20.08 -15.54 -10.64
C ARG A 158 20.33 -14.73 -11.90
N ILE A 159 20.45 -13.40 -11.80
CA ILE A 159 20.59 -12.52 -12.98
C ILE A 159 22.03 -12.51 -13.50
N LEU A 160 23.01 -12.39 -12.61
CA LEU A 160 24.41 -12.26 -12.99
C LEU A 160 25.20 -13.57 -12.95
N GLY A 161 24.66 -14.64 -12.35
CA GLY A 161 25.32 -15.94 -12.29
C GLY A 161 26.61 -15.93 -11.48
N LEU A 162 26.74 -15.05 -10.49
CA LEU A 162 27.92 -14.96 -9.64
C LEU A 162 27.87 -16.02 -8.54
N ASP A 163 29.00 -16.68 -8.31
CA ASP A 163 29.12 -17.66 -7.24
C ASP A 163 28.95 -17.00 -5.87
N GLU A 164 28.34 -17.74 -4.93
CA GLU A 164 28.14 -17.31 -3.55
C GLU A 164 29.48 -16.92 -2.90
N GLY A 165 29.50 -15.77 -2.23
CA GLY A 165 30.72 -15.24 -1.59
C GLY A 165 31.70 -14.48 -2.51
N THR A 166 31.44 -14.43 -3.82
CA THR A 166 32.28 -13.63 -4.76
C THR A 166 32.14 -12.12 -4.52
N VAL A 167 30.94 -11.70 -4.13
CA VAL A 167 30.60 -10.34 -3.71
C VAL A 167 29.86 -10.43 -2.37
N ALA A 168 30.45 -9.86 -1.33
CA ALA A 168 29.81 -9.66 -0.04
C ALA A 168 28.81 -8.50 -0.13
N VAL A 169 27.63 -8.71 0.46
CA VAL A 169 26.53 -7.74 0.49
C VAL A 169 26.24 -7.38 1.94
N GLU A 170 26.41 -6.11 2.28
CA GLU A 170 25.96 -5.54 3.54
C GLU A 170 24.83 -4.55 3.27
N VAL A 171 23.82 -4.51 4.13
CA VAL A 171 22.73 -3.55 4.04
C VAL A 171 22.54 -2.89 5.39
N ARG A 172 22.41 -1.57 5.40
CA ARG A 172 22.10 -0.76 6.59
C ARG A 172 21.13 0.35 6.22
N ASP A 173 19.96 0.39 6.85
CA ASP A 173 18.90 1.35 6.56
C ASP A 173 18.57 1.44 5.06
N GLY A 174 18.56 0.28 4.37
CA GLY A 174 18.35 0.17 2.92
C GLY A 174 19.51 0.61 2.03
N ALA A 175 20.64 1.07 2.59
CA ALA A 175 21.86 1.34 1.84
C ALA A 175 22.66 0.06 1.64
N VAL A 176 22.85 -0.34 0.38
CA VAL A 176 23.57 -1.57 0.01
C VAL A 176 25.05 -1.26 -0.19
N THR A 177 25.93 -1.99 0.48
CA THR A 177 27.38 -1.97 0.23
C THR A 177 27.81 -3.30 -0.38
N LEU A 178 28.43 -3.24 -1.55
CA LEU A 178 28.94 -4.39 -2.29
C LEU A 178 30.46 -4.41 -2.22
N ARG A 179 31.04 -5.52 -1.75
CA ARG A 179 32.51 -5.69 -1.64
C ARG A 179 32.94 -7.00 -2.27
N GLY A 180 33.96 -6.97 -3.12
CA GLY A 180 34.51 -8.21 -3.69
C GLY A 180 34.97 -8.04 -5.12
N HIS A 181 34.80 -9.10 -5.91
CA HIS A 181 35.30 -9.14 -7.27
C HIS A 181 34.18 -9.39 -8.26
N VAL A 182 34.27 -8.80 -9.44
CA VAL A 182 33.46 -9.16 -10.59
C VAL A 182 34.35 -9.75 -11.68
N PRO A 183 33.81 -10.62 -12.56
CA PRO A 183 34.57 -11.19 -13.66
C PRO A 183 35.19 -10.13 -14.57
N GLU A 184 34.48 -9.03 -14.79
CA GLU A 184 34.90 -7.98 -15.71
C GLU A 184 34.55 -6.59 -15.15
N PRO A 185 35.43 -5.57 -15.31
CA PRO A 185 35.18 -4.22 -14.79
C PRO A 185 33.85 -3.60 -15.28
N ARG A 186 33.42 -3.95 -16.51
CA ARG A 186 32.18 -3.44 -17.12
C ARG A 186 30.91 -3.91 -16.41
N LEU A 187 30.98 -4.95 -15.59
CA LEU A 187 29.83 -5.45 -14.83
C LEU A 187 29.52 -4.58 -13.61
N VAL A 188 30.47 -3.80 -13.10
CA VAL A 188 30.27 -2.92 -11.93
C VAL A 188 29.04 -2.01 -12.07
N PRO A 189 28.90 -1.18 -13.14
CA PRO A 189 27.73 -0.33 -13.31
C PRO A 189 26.42 -1.13 -13.52
N VAL A 190 26.50 -2.35 -14.07
CA VAL A 190 25.33 -3.23 -14.25
C VAL A 190 24.83 -3.74 -12.90
N VAL A 191 25.74 -4.23 -12.05
CA VAL A 191 25.42 -4.68 -10.68
C VAL A 191 24.76 -3.55 -9.90
N VAL A 192 25.37 -2.35 -9.93
CA VAL A 192 24.84 -1.17 -9.23
C VAL A 192 23.44 -0.82 -9.73
N GLY A 193 23.24 -0.75 -11.05
CA GLY A 193 21.94 -0.41 -11.63
C GLY A 193 20.85 -1.44 -11.31
N LEU A 194 21.19 -2.73 -11.28
CA LEU A 194 20.25 -3.79 -10.89
C LEU A 194 19.89 -3.71 -9.40
N CYS A 195 20.86 -3.47 -8.52
CA CYS A 195 20.62 -3.32 -7.08
C CYS A 195 19.75 -2.09 -6.78
N GLN A 196 19.95 -0.98 -7.51
CA GLN A 196 19.08 0.20 -7.41
C GLN A 196 17.63 -0.07 -7.80
N GLY A 197 17.36 -1.14 -8.55
CA GLY A 197 16.02 -1.58 -8.92
C GLY A 197 15.35 -2.48 -7.88
N VAL A 198 16.06 -2.92 -6.83
CA VAL A 198 15.50 -3.75 -5.76
C VAL A 198 14.65 -2.89 -4.83
N ASP A 199 13.44 -3.35 -4.53
CA ASP A 199 12.52 -2.66 -3.64
C ASP A 199 13.16 -2.50 -2.24
N GLY A 200 13.13 -1.28 -1.70
CA GLY A 200 13.74 -0.92 -0.41
C GLY A 200 15.19 -0.42 -0.49
N VAL A 201 15.86 -0.53 -1.64
CA VAL A 201 17.21 0.01 -1.81
C VAL A 201 17.16 1.53 -1.99
N VAL A 202 17.83 2.27 -1.10
CA VAL A 202 17.90 3.74 -1.14
C VAL A 202 19.22 4.27 -1.70
N ALA A 203 20.29 3.48 -1.59
CA ALA A 203 21.62 3.80 -2.08
C ALA A 203 22.40 2.51 -2.34
N VAL A 204 23.38 2.59 -3.24
CA VAL A 204 24.31 1.48 -3.51
C VAL A 204 25.73 2.04 -3.56
N ASP A 205 26.60 1.53 -2.67
CA ASP A 205 28.04 1.77 -2.70
C ASP A 205 28.75 0.48 -3.14
N ALA A 206 29.63 0.60 -4.13
CA ALA A 206 30.28 -0.54 -4.77
C ALA A 206 31.80 -0.42 -4.68
N HIS A 207 32.39 -1.30 -3.87
CA HIS A 207 33.83 -1.52 -3.78
C HIS A 207 34.17 -2.85 -4.47
N LEU A 208 33.99 -2.87 -5.79
CA LEU A 208 34.17 -4.05 -6.63
C LEU A 208 35.44 -3.90 -7.48
N ALA A 209 36.31 -4.90 -7.42
CA ALA A 209 37.49 -5.00 -8.29
C ALA A 209 37.25 -6.04 -9.39
N ALA A 210 37.99 -5.93 -10.50
CA ALA A 210 38.01 -7.02 -11.47
C ALA A 210 38.90 -8.15 -10.97
N ARG A 211 38.47 -9.41 -11.17
CA ARG A 211 39.33 -10.55 -10.92
C ARG A 211 40.45 -10.56 -11.98
N ALA A 212 41.70 -10.45 -11.56
CA ALA A 212 42.83 -10.66 -12.48
C ALA A 212 42.77 -12.12 -12.95
N GLY A 213 42.63 -12.31 -14.27
CA GLY A 213 42.64 -13.62 -14.92
C GLY A 213 43.99 -14.31 -14.81
#